data_AF-A0AA89Q900-F1
#
_entry.id   AF-A0AA89Q900-F1
#
_cell.length_a   1.000
_cell.length_b   1.000
_cell.length_c   1.000
_cell.angle_alpha   90.00
_cell.angle_beta   90.00
_cell.angle_gamma   90.00
#
_symmetry.space_group_name_H-M   'P 1'
#
loop_
_entity.id
_entity.type
_entity.pdbx_description
1 polymer ?
#
loop_
_entity_poly.entity_id
_entity_poly.type
_entity_poly.pdbx_seq_one_letter_code
_entity_poly.pdbx_strand_id
1 'polypeptide(L)'
;MRDSHAPPATRLISVSWQGKASAHSLTTGKTLWTRPAGVEMPDQDTMQEFASPVASKRQGVVYFLGSDGELSGLDLRTGKQVWRGHADLGKPRPGIADRPQLLLYEDVLVARNGSKLVSLLPRTGG
;
A
#
# COMPACT_ATOMS: atom_id res chain seq x y z
N MET A 1 -2.54 -28.91 -29.61
CA MET A 1 -2.27 -27.47 -29.54
C MET A 1 -2.55 -27.06 -28.10
N ARG A 2 -1.51 -26.81 -27.29
CA ARG A 2 -1.67 -26.46 -25.88
C ARG A 2 -1.66 -24.93 -25.79
N ASP A 3 -2.78 -24.34 -25.39
CA ASP A 3 -2.86 -22.91 -25.12
C ASP A 3 -1.92 -22.59 -23.95
N SER A 4 -0.77 -22.00 -24.27
CA SER A 4 0.15 -21.40 -23.31
C SER A 4 -0.50 -20.15 -22.73
N HIS A 5 -1.41 -20.33 -21.78
CA HIS A 5 -1.84 -19.28 -20.87
C HIS A 5 -0.64 -18.92 -20.00
N ALA A 6 0.07 -17.86 -20.39
CA ALA A 6 1.04 -17.22 -19.50
C ALA A 6 0.32 -16.97 -18.15
N PRO A 7 0.94 -17.32 -17.01
CA PRO A 7 0.31 -17.10 -15.72
C PRO A 7 -0.09 -15.61 -15.62
N PRO A 8 -1.26 -15.28 -15.04
CA PRO A 8 -1.67 -13.88 -14.87
C PRO A 8 -0.50 -13.12 -14.23
N ALA A 9 -0.05 -12.06 -14.90
CA ALA A 9 1.24 -11.43 -14.60
C ALA A 9 1.35 -11.10 -13.11
N THR A 10 2.08 -11.93 -12.36
CA THR A 10 2.28 -11.72 -10.93
C THR A 10 3.18 -10.50 -10.76
N ARG A 11 2.75 -9.55 -9.95
CA ARG A 11 3.46 -8.29 -9.74
C ARG A 11 4.03 -8.26 -8.32
N LEU A 12 5.29 -7.87 -8.22
CA LEU A 12 5.89 -7.45 -6.96
C LEU A 12 5.63 -5.96 -6.79
N ILE A 13 5.06 -5.55 -5.66
CA ILE A 13 4.92 -4.14 -5.31
C ILE A 13 5.99 -3.78 -4.29
N SER A 14 6.66 -2.65 -4.51
CA SER A 14 7.61 -2.05 -3.58
C SER A 14 7.25 -0.59 -3.33
N VAL A 15 7.65 -0.08 -2.17
CA VAL A 15 7.54 1.33 -1.83
C VAL A 15 8.85 1.80 -1.19
N SER A 16 9.26 3.03 -1.47
CA SER A 16 10.51 3.61 -0.97
C SER A 16 10.28 4.83 -0.07
N TRP A 17 11.31 5.18 0.69
CA TRP A 17 11.36 6.40 1.52
C TRP A 17 11.14 7.71 0.76
N GLN A 18 11.24 7.71 -0.58
CA GLN A 18 10.89 8.88 -1.40
C GLN A 18 9.38 8.98 -1.69
N GLY A 19 8.54 8.15 -1.07
CA GLY A 19 7.11 8.13 -1.35
C GLY A 19 6.78 7.54 -2.72
N LYS A 20 7.67 6.75 -3.33
CA LYS A 20 7.46 6.15 -4.65
C LYS A 20 7.06 4.70 -4.53
N ALA A 21 5.94 4.35 -5.13
CA ALA A 21 5.51 2.98 -5.34
C ALA A 21 5.97 2.49 -6.72
N SER A 22 6.37 1.22 -6.82
CA SER A 22 6.70 0.58 -8.09
C SER A 22 6.09 -0.82 -8.18
N ALA A 23 5.66 -1.20 -9.37
CA ALA A 23 5.32 -2.58 -9.69
C ALA A 23 6.35 -3.19 -10.63
N HIS A 24 6.75 -4.42 -10.34
CA HIS A 24 7.71 -5.17 -11.13
C HIS A 24 7.08 -6.49 -11.57
N SER A 25 7.36 -6.90 -12.80
CA SER A 25 7.05 -8.25 -13.26
C SER A 25 7.86 -9.26 -12.46
N LEU A 26 7.21 -10.19 -11.76
CA LEU A 26 7.92 -11.24 -11.03
C LEU A 26 8.62 -12.23 -11.97
N THR A 27 8.16 -12.35 -13.21
CA THR A 27 8.76 -13.28 -14.18
C THR A 27 10.02 -12.69 -14.81
N THR A 28 10.07 -11.38 -15.03
CA THR A 28 11.14 -10.75 -15.83
C THR A 28 11.97 -9.73 -15.04
N GLY A 29 11.56 -9.36 -13.83
CA GLY A 29 12.18 -8.29 -13.03
C GLY A 29 11.95 -6.88 -13.57
N LYS A 30 11.32 -6.73 -14.74
CA LYS A 30 11.10 -5.41 -15.36
C LYS A 30 10.11 -4.59 -14.55
N THR A 31 10.45 -3.32 -14.32
CA THR A 31 9.52 -2.32 -13.77
C THR A 31 8.41 -2.06 -14.78
N LEU A 32 7.17 -2.29 -14.36
CA LEU A 32 5.95 -2.08 -15.16
C LEU A 32 5.46 -0.64 -15.01
N TRP A 33 5.57 -0.09 -13.80
CA TRP A 33 5.29 1.31 -13.51
C TRP A 33 6.00 1.77 -12.24
N THR A 34 6.24 3.08 -12.15
CA THR A 34 6.65 3.79 -10.93
C THR A 34 5.78 5.04 -10.81
N ARG A 35 5.19 5.25 -9.63
CA ARG A 35 4.24 6.34 -9.35
C ARG A 35 4.42 6.85 -7.91
N PRO A 36 3.99 8.08 -7.60
CA PRO A 36 3.83 8.50 -6.21
C PRO A 36 2.88 7.54 -5.50
N ALA A 37 3.26 7.05 -4.32
CA ALA A 37 2.41 6.22 -3.47
C ALA A 37 1.18 7.01 -2.98
N GLY A 38 1.21 8.35 -3.00
CA GLY A 38 0.08 9.18 -2.58
C GLY A 38 -0.13 9.21 -1.07
N VAL A 39 0.90 8.87 -0.30
CA VAL A 39 0.96 8.99 1.16
C VAL A 39 2.30 9.64 1.54
N GLU A 40 2.32 10.28 2.70
CA GLU A 40 3.53 10.86 3.28
C GLU A 40 4.36 9.78 3.97
N MET A 41 5.68 9.83 3.77
CA MET A 41 6.62 8.92 4.40
C MET A 41 7.09 9.51 5.73
N PRO A 42 7.37 8.67 6.74
CA PRO A 42 7.92 9.17 7.99
C PRO A 42 9.27 9.85 7.75
N ASP A 43 9.54 10.90 8.52
CA ASP A 43 10.86 11.54 8.55
C ASP A 43 11.91 10.55 9.06
N GLN A 44 13.09 10.56 8.44
CA GLN A 44 14.19 9.66 8.78
C GLN A 44 14.62 9.78 10.26
N ASP A 45 14.44 10.96 10.87
CA ASP A 45 14.84 11.23 12.25
C ASP A 45 13.82 10.74 13.28
N THR A 46 12.62 10.33 12.86
CA THR A 46 11.54 9.93 13.77
C THR A 46 11.61 8.47 14.24
N MET A 47 12.57 7.67 13.74
CA MET A 47 12.67 6.22 13.95
C MET A 47 11.40 5.43 13.61
N GLN A 48 10.45 6.04 12.89
CA GLN A 48 9.21 5.38 12.47
C GLN A 48 9.46 4.52 11.24
N GLU A 49 8.87 3.33 11.23
CA GLU A 49 8.81 2.48 10.04
C GLU A 49 7.55 2.85 9.21
N PHE A 50 7.52 2.46 7.94
CA PHE A 50 6.29 2.51 7.14
C PHE A 50 5.75 1.09 6.89
N ALA A 51 4.44 0.96 6.80
CA ALA A 51 3.80 -0.33 6.60
C ALA A 51 4.13 -0.90 5.21
N SER A 52 4.27 -2.22 5.14
CA SER A 52 4.26 -2.91 3.85
C SER A 52 2.94 -2.67 3.12
N PRO A 53 2.95 -2.43 1.79
CA PRO A 53 1.73 -2.25 1.03
C PRO A 53 0.93 -3.55 0.94
N VAL A 54 -0.39 -3.45 0.81
CA VAL A 54 -1.29 -4.60 0.65
C VAL A 54 -2.07 -4.52 -0.65
N ALA A 55 -2.15 -5.63 -1.39
CA ALA A 55 -2.83 -5.66 -2.68
C ALA A 55 -4.11 -6.49 -2.62
N SER A 56 -5.23 -5.88 -3.02
CA SER A 56 -6.50 -6.58 -3.29
C SER A 56 -6.51 -7.04 -4.74
N LYS A 57 -6.43 -8.35 -4.96
CA LYS A 57 -6.61 -8.94 -6.30
C LYS A 57 -8.03 -8.77 -6.82
N ARG A 58 -9.02 -8.82 -5.92
CA ARG A 58 -10.45 -8.67 -6.26
C ARG A 58 -10.74 -7.26 -6.76
N GLN A 59 -10.25 -6.23 -6.06
CA GLN A 59 -10.48 -4.84 -6.45
C GLN A 59 -9.47 -4.36 -7.51
N GLY A 60 -8.36 -5.07 -7.70
CA GLY A 60 -7.29 -4.64 -8.61
C GLY A 60 -6.53 -3.42 -8.08
N VAL A 61 -6.44 -3.25 -6.77
CA VAL A 61 -5.87 -2.06 -6.11
C VAL A 61 -4.79 -2.46 -5.11
N VAL A 62 -3.71 -1.69 -5.04
CA VAL A 62 -2.72 -1.76 -3.96
C VAL A 62 -2.85 -0.54 -3.06
N TYR A 63 -2.83 -0.80 -1.76
CA TYR A 63 -3.03 0.19 -0.71
C TYR A 63 -1.73 0.49 0.04
N PHE A 64 -1.57 1.75 0.42
CA PHE A 64 -0.44 2.27 1.19
C PHE A 64 -0.94 3.04 2.41
N LEU A 65 -0.12 3.06 3.46
CA LEU A 65 -0.37 3.79 4.71
C LEU A 65 0.81 4.74 4.97
N GLY A 66 0.51 6.02 5.13
CA GLY A 66 1.45 7.06 5.50
C GLY A 66 1.60 7.22 7.02
N SER A 67 2.56 8.05 7.42
CA SER A 67 2.91 8.32 8.83
C SER A 67 1.74 8.86 9.65
N ASP A 68 0.92 9.75 9.07
CA ASP A 68 -0.17 10.44 9.77
C ASP A 68 -1.55 9.78 9.58
N GLY A 69 -1.56 8.51 9.15
CA GLY A 69 -2.78 7.76 8.91
C GLY A 69 -3.39 7.97 7.52
N GLU A 70 -2.75 8.76 6.65
CA GLU A 70 -3.12 8.90 5.25
C GLU A 70 -3.12 7.54 4.57
N LEU A 71 -4.17 7.25 3.82
CA LEU A 71 -4.29 6.02 3.06
C LEU A 71 -4.51 6.34 1.59
N SER A 72 -3.84 5.58 0.72
CA SER A 72 -4.01 5.69 -0.72
C SER A 72 -4.28 4.32 -1.32
N GLY A 73 -4.97 4.30 -2.46
CA GLY A 73 -5.19 3.11 -3.27
C GLY A 73 -4.83 3.38 -4.72
N LEU A 74 -3.93 2.59 -5.29
CA LEU A 74 -3.48 2.69 -6.68
C LEU A 74 -3.96 1.47 -7.48
N ASP A 75 -4.46 1.70 -8.69
CA ASP A 75 -4.72 0.65 -9.67
C ASP A 75 -3.45 -0.20 -9.88
N LEU A 76 -3.56 -1.50 -9.66
CA LEU A 76 -2.43 -2.43 -9.65
C LEU A 76 -1.77 -2.56 -11.03
N ARG A 77 -2.53 -2.32 -12.10
CA ARG A 77 -2.07 -2.45 -13.49
C ARG A 77 -1.33 -1.21 -13.96
N THR A 78 -1.85 -0.02 -13.66
CA THR A 78 -1.37 1.26 -14.20
C THR A 78 -0.65 2.15 -13.19
N GLY A 79 -0.80 1.85 -11.89
CA GLY A 79 -0.31 2.66 -10.78
C GLY A 79 -1.05 4.00 -10.60
N LYS A 80 -2.21 4.17 -11.27
CA LYS A 80 -2.99 5.40 -11.13
C LYS A 80 -3.69 5.38 -9.78
N GLN A 81 -3.65 6.47 -9.05
CA GLN A 81 -4.37 6.56 -7.78
C GLN A 81 -5.89 6.56 -8.05
N VAL A 82 -6.62 5.63 -7.46
CA VAL A 82 -8.07 5.42 -7.64
C VAL A 82 -8.86 5.61 -6.35
N TRP A 83 -8.17 5.67 -5.21
CA TRP A 83 -8.80 5.84 -3.90
C TRP A 83 -7.89 6.61 -2.94
N ARG A 84 -8.52 7.31 -1.99
CA ARG A 84 -7.88 7.91 -0.80
C ARG A 84 -8.78 7.67 0.39
N GLY A 85 -8.16 7.61 1.56
CA GLY A 85 -8.86 7.60 2.83
C GLY A 85 -7.93 8.02 3.95
N HIS A 86 -8.44 7.93 5.17
CA HIS A 86 -7.68 8.29 6.37
C HIS A 86 -8.04 7.33 7.50
N ALA A 87 -7.06 6.96 8.31
CA ALA A 87 -7.24 6.22 9.54
C ALA A 87 -6.76 7.07 10.72
N ASP A 88 -7.63 7.35 11.69
CA ASP A 88 -7.21 8.00 12.94
C ASP A 88 -6.40 7.02 13.80
N LEU A 89 -5.10 6.98 13.52
CA LEU A 89 -4.10 6.20 14.25
C LEU A 89 -3.45 6.99 15.38
N GLY A 90 -3.96 8.19 15.68
CA GLY A 90 -3.36 9.11 16.64
C GLY A 90 -2.05 9.72 16.15
N LYS A 91 -1.48 10.60 16.97
CA LYS A 91 -0.20 11.23 16.65
C LYS A 91 0.95 10.27 16.92
N PRO A 92 2.00 10.28 16.08
CA PRO A 92 3.20 9.56 16.42
C PRO A 92 3.77 10.01 17.77
N ARG A 93 4.35 9.08 18.51
CA ARG A 93 4.90 9.34 19.85
C ARG A 93 6.41 9.41 19.74
N PRO A 94 7.04 10.59 19.97
CA PRO A 94 8.49 10.73 19.90
C PRO A 94 9.20 9.73 20.83
N GLY A 95 10.27 9.11 20.34
CA GLY A 95 11.07 8.15 21.09
C GLY A 95 10.46 6.74 21.21
N ILE A 96 9.28 6.49 20.63
CA ILE A 96 8.70 5.15 20.49
C ILE A 96 8.73 4.78 19.00
N ALA A 97 9.44 3.69 18.68
CA ALA A 97 9.42 3.10 17.35
C ALA A 97 8.10 2.36 17.12
N ASP A 98 7.05 3.14 16.87
CA ASP A 98 5.73 2.65 16.49
C ASP A 98 5.83 2.01 15.10
N ARG A 99 5.34 0.77 14.96
CA ARG A 99 5.41 -0.04 13.73
C ARG A 99 4.03 -0.11 13.10
N PRO A 100 3.72 0.74 12.12
CA PRO A 100 2.42 0.72 11.48
C PRO A 100 2.25 -0.60 10.71
N GLN A 101 1.04 -1.14 10.76
CA GLN A 101 0.66 -2.33 10.00
C GLN A 101 -0.56 -2.00 9.15
N LEU A 102 -0.49 -2.41 7.89
CA LEU A 102 -1.62 -2.38 6.97
C LEU A 102 -1.94 -3.82 6.61
N LEU A 103 -3.18 -4.23 6.82
CA LEU A 103 -3.67 -5.57 6.55
C LEU A 103 -4.90 -5.48 5.67
N LEU A 104 -5.09 -6.48 4.82
CA LEU A 104 -6.30 -6.63 4.03
C LEU A 104 -6.93 -7.98 4.38
N TYR A 105 -8.14 -7.94 4.92
CA TYR A 105 -8.97 -9.12 5.14
C TYR A 105 -10.20 -9.03 4.28
N GLU A 106 -10.28 -9.88 3.25
CA GLU A 106 -11.27 -9.78 2.19
C GLU A 106 -11.26 -8.40 1.51
N ASP A 107 -12.27 -7.55 1.78
CA ASP A 107 -12.32 -6.16 1.32
C ASP A 107 -12.06 -5.14 2.43
N VAL A 108 -11.87 -5.59 3.67
CA VAL A 108 -11.65 -4.71 4.81
C VAL A 108 -10.16 -4.39 4.93
N LEU A 109 -9.83 -3.11 4.79
CA LEU A 109 -8.52 -2.59 5.09
C LEU A 109 -8.43 -2.32 6.59
N VAL A 110 -7.42 -2.89 7.24
CA VAL A 110 -7.17 -2.71 8.67
C VAL A 110 -5.83 -2.01 8.84
N ALA A 111 -5.87 -0.80 9.37
CA ALA A 111 -4.70 0.00 9.69
C ALA A 111 -4.46 -0.02 11.20
N ARG A 112 -3.22 -0.31 11.62
CA ARG A 112 -2.82 -0.37 13.02
C ARG A 112 -1.61 0.51 13.24
N ASN A 113 -1.61 1.25 14.35
CA ASN A 113 -0.38 1.80 14.90
C ASN A 113 -0.40 1.70 16.43
N GLY A 114 0.58 1.00 17.00
CA GLY A 114 0.59 0.70 18.44
C GLY A 114 -0.69 -0.01 18.92
N SER A 115 -1.39 0.64 19.86
CA SER A 115 -2.68 0.16 20.41
C SER A 115 -3.90 0.59 19.62
N LYS A 116 -3.76 1.53 18.66
CA LYS A 116 -4.86 1.98 17.81
C LYS A 116 -5.01 1.06 16.61
N LEU A 117 -6.26 0.73 16.30
CA LEU A 117 -6.65 -0.11 15.18
C LEU A 117 -7.92 0.49 14.55
N VAL A 118 -7.90 0.69 13.24
CA VAL A 118 -9.04 1.20 12.47
C VAL A 118 -9.31 0.23 11.32
N SER A 119 -10.58 -0.08 11.09
CA SER A 119 -11.02 -0.88 9.94
C SER A 119 -11.86 -0.04 8.99
N LEU A 120 -11.65 -0.23 7.70
CA LEU A 120 -12.19 0.60 6.63
C LEU A 120 -12.58 -0.28 5.45
N LEU A 121 -13.68 0.06 4.78
CA LEU A 121 -14.07 -0.56 3.51
C LEU A 121 -13.77 0.44 2.37
N PRO A 122 -12.64 0.29 1.65
CA PRO A 122 -12.35 1.12 0.49
C PRO A 122 -13.38 0.88 -0.60
N ARG A 123 -14.21 1.89 -0.87
CA ARG A 123 -15.13 1.91 -2.01
C ARG A 123 -14.39 2.43 -3.23
N THR A 124 -13.66 1.53 -3.89
CA THR A 124 -13.08 1.78 -5.21
C THR A 124 -14.19 1.66 -6.24
N GLY A 125 -14.46 2.73 -7.02
CA GLY A 125 -15.50 2.72 -8.04
C GLY A 125 -15.30 1.60 -9.07
N GLY A 126 -16.41 0.97 -9.48
CA GLY A 126 -16.45 -0.02 -10.54
C GLY A 126 -16.37 0.59 -11.94
#